data_AF-A0A932TCJ3-F1
#
_entry.id   AF-A0A932TCJ3-F1
#
_cell.length_a   1.000
_cell.length_b   1.000
_cell.length_c   1.000
_cell.angle_alpha   90.00
_cell.angle_beta   90.00
_cell.angle_gamma   90.00
#
_symmetry.space_group_name_H-M   'P 1'
#
loop_
_entity.id
_entity.type
_entity.pdbx_description
1 polymer ?
#
loop_
_entity_poly.entity_id
_entity_poly.type
_entity_poly.pdbx_seq_one_letter_code
_entity_poly.pdbx_strand_id
1 'polypeptide(L)'
;MPYLLDIQNDILKSLNTRVVVPLVKNQKAITHLTPIFTIEDAEVVMLTMQLAGIPSSVLGDKICNLKEKRTEILNAIDFMITGF
;
A
#
# COMPACT_ATOMS: atom_id res chain seq x y z
N MET A 1 -1.87 7.99 -10.77
CA MET A 1 -1.71 7.01 -9.67
C MET A 1 -2.85 6.02 -9.81
N PRO A 2 -2.62 4.75 -10.14
CA PRO A 2 -3.70 3.82 -10.45
C PRO A 2 -4.47 3.35 -9.22
N TYR A 3 -3.82 3.08 -8.06
CA TYR A 3 -4.54 2.49 -6.91
C TYR A 3 -4.01 3.00 -5.56
N LEU A 4 -4.84 2.85 -4.53
CA LEU A 4 -4.48 3.01 -3.13
C LEU A 4 -4.55 1.65 -2.45
N LEU A 5 -3.46 1.24 -1.81
CA LEU A 5 -3.41 0.03 -0.98
C LEU A 5 -3.81 0.40 0.45
N ASP A 6 -4.97 -0.08 0.89
CA ASP A 6 -5.37 -0.02 2.29
C ASP A 6 -4.59 -1.05 3.11
N ILE A 7 -3.82 -0.56 4.08
CA ILE A 7 -2.98 -1.37 4.97
C ILE A 7 -3.52 -1.40 6.41
N GLN A 8 -4.61 -0.69 6.69
CA GLN A 8 -5.20 -0.63 8.02
C GLN A 8 -5.98 -1.91 8.31
N ASN A 9 -5.89 -2.40 9.54
CA ASN A 9 -6.63 -3.59 9.96
C ASN A 9 -8.15 -3.31 9.99
N ASP A 10 -8.96 -4.29 9.58
CA ASP A 10 -10.42 -4.20 9.59
C ASP A 10 -11.05 -4.16 10.99
N ILE A 11 -10.31 -4.55 12.03
CA ILE A 11 -10.71 -4.29 13.43
C ILE A 11 -10.93 -2.79 13.66
N LEU A 12 -10.19 -1.94 12.93
CA LEU A 12 -10.28 -0.47 12.99
C LEU A 12 -11.21 0.12 11.92
N LYS A 13 -12.10 -0.68 11.31
CA LYS A 13 -13.00 -0.20 10.23
C LYS A 13 -14.04 0.82 10.68
N SER A 14 -14.28 0.96 11.99
CA SER A 14 -15.20 1.95 12.54
C SER A 14 -14.62 3.38 12.52
N LEU A 15 -13.32 3.53 12.27
CA LEU A 15 -12.69 4.83 12.11
C LEU A 15 -13.05 5.42 10.73
N ASN A 16 -13.26 6.73 10.69
CA ASN A 16 -13.57 7.46 9.44
C ASN A 16 -12.36 7.66 8.51
N THR A 17 -11.19 7.13 8.89
CA THR A 17 -9.95 7.24 8.13
C THR A 17 -9.33 5.86 7.92
N ARG A 18 -8.64 5.70 6.79
CA ARG A 18 -7.83 4.52 6.47
C ARG A 18 -6.39 4.94 6.23
N VAL A 19 -5.44 4.17 6.77
CA VAL A 19 -4.03 4.28 6.41
C VAL A 19 -3.81 3.56 5.08
N VAL A 20 -3.31 4.29 4.10
CA VAL A 20 -3.10 3.80 2.73
C VAL A 20 -1.68 4.06 2.25
N VAL A 21 -1.28 3.30 1.24
CA VAL A 21 -0.02 3.49 0.49
C VAL A 21 -0.33 3.56 -1.01
N PRO A 22 0.16 4.57 -1.75
CA PRO A 22 -0.03 4.64 -3.19
C PRO A 22 0.67 3.50 -3.94
N LEU A 23 -0.04 2.91 -4.91
CA LEU A 23 0.54 1.99 -5.90
C LEU A 23 0.63 2.70 -7.24
N VAL A 24 1.82 2.74 -7.85
CA VAL A 24 2.08 3.53 -9.07
C VAL A 24 2.84 2.78 -10.15
N LYS A 25 2.51 3.06 -11.41
CA LYS A 25 3.24 2.54 -12.58
C LYS A 25 4.48 3.39 -12.87
N ASN A 26 5.45 2.82 -13.58
CA ASN A 26 6.61 3.52 -14.14
C ASN A 26 7.48 4.25 -13.10
N GLN A 27 7.58 3.71 -11.88
CA GLN A 27 8.51 4.21 -10.88
C GLN A 27 9.68 3.25 -10.70
N LYS A 28 10.84 3.80 -10.34
CA LYS A 28 12.02 3.00 -10.03
C LYS A 28 11.88 2.42 -8.62
N ALA A 29 12.01 1.10 -8.50
CA ALA A 29 12.01 0.45 -7.20
C ALA A 29 13.31 0.72 -6.42
N ILE A 30 13.16 0.94 -5.12
CA ILE A 30 14.20 0.98 -4.11
C ILE A 30 14.09 -0.31 -3.32
N THR A 31 15.19 -1.08 -3.27
CA THR A 31 15.26 -2.35 -2.55
C THR A 31 14.78 -2.19 -1.11
N HIS A 32 13.99 -3.16 -0.62
CA HIS A 32 13.36 -3.17 0.71
C HIS A 32 12.29 -2.10 0.96
N LEU A 33 12.39 -0.91 0.38
CA LEU A 33 11.46 0.19 0.62
C LEU A 33 10.23 0.16 -0.27
N THR A 34 10.35 -0.22 -1.55
CA THR A 34 9.22 -0.13 -2.50
C THR A 34 8.96 -1.46 -3.22
N PRO A 35 8.22 -2.39 -2.58
CA PRO A 35 7.71 -3.62 -3.19
C PRO A 35 7.07 -3.41 -4.56
N ILE A 36 7.16 -4.43 -5.42
CA ILE A 36 6.52 -4.46 -6.73
C ILE A 36 5.42 -5.52 -6.71
N PHE A 37 4.23 -5.15 -7.17
CA PHE A 37 3.09 -6.05 -7.30
C PHE A 37 2.59 -6.08 -8.73
N THR A 38 1.97 -7.19 -9.12
CA THR A 38 1.21 -7.31 -10.37
C THR A 38 -0.27 -7.17 -10.06
N ILE A 39 -0.93 -6.15 -10.62
CA ILE A 39 -2.37 -5.92 -10.51
C ILE A 39 -2.91 -5.74 -11.91
N GLU A 40 -3.91 -6.53 -12.30
CA GLU A 40 -4.52 -6.50 -13.65
C GLU A 40 -3.45 -6.55 -14.75
N ASP A 41 -2.52 -7.50 -14.63
CA ASP A 41 -1.38 -7.71 -15.55
C ASP A 41 -0.42 -6.52 -15.69
N ALA A 42 -0.51 -5.53 -14.79
CA ALA A 42 0.40 -4.38 -14.76
C ALA A 42 1.26 -4.38 -13.50
N GLU A 43 2.56 -4.16 -13.68
CA GLU A 43 3.47 -3.91 -12.57
C GLU A 43 3.22 -2.54 -11.95
N VAL A 44 3.05 -2.53 -10.63
CA VAL A 44 2.91 -1.33 -9.82
C VAL A 44 3.87 -1.38 -8.65
N VAL A 45 4.41 -0.22 -8.30
CA VAL A 45 5.35 -0.01 -7.20
C VAL A 45 4.61 0.57 -6.02
N MET A 46 4.79 -0.02 -4.84
CA MET A 46 4.28 0.52 -3.58
C MET A 46 5.20 1.63 -3.07
N LEU A 47 4.73 2.88 -3.13
CA LEU A 47 5.48 4.02 -2.62
C LEU A 47 5.32 4.13 -1.11
N THR A 48 5.99 3.25 -0.36
CA THR A 48 5.86 3.15 1.11
C THR A 48 6.10 4.48 1.82
N MET A 49 7.06 5.29 1.34
CA MET A 49 7.35 6.63 1.86
C MET A 49 6.21 7.65 1.72
N GLN A 50 5.16 7.32 0.96
CA GLN A 50 3.96 8.13 0.78
C GLN A 50 2.76 7.56 1.55
N LEU A 51 3.01 6.76 2.58
CA LEU A 51 1.98 6.32 3.53
C LEU A 51 1.24 7.53 4.10
N ALA A 52 -0.09 7.48 4.05
CA ALA A 52 -0.94 8.57 4.51
C ALA A 52 -2.25 8.05 5.13
N GLY A 53 -2.80 8.81 6.07
CA GLY A 53 -4.19 8.65 6.51
C GLY A 53 -5.12 9.46 5.62
N ILE A 54 -6.14 8.83 5.05
CA ILE A 54 -7.16 9.51 4.23
C ILE A 54 -8.57 9.20 4.74
N PRO A 55 -9.56 10.07 4.50
CA PRO A 55 -10.96 9.74 4.78
C PRO A 55 -11.39 8.47 4.05
N SER A 56 -12.10 7.57 4.72
CA SER A 56 -12.61 6.35 4.09
C SER A 56 -13.61 6.65 2.97
N SER A 57 -14.28 7.81 3.03
CA SER A 57 -15.25 8.28 2.03
C SER A 57 -14.64 8.64 0.67
N VAL A 58 -13.32 8.83 0.57
CA VAL A 58 -12.65 9.12 -0.71
C VAL A 58 -12.03 7.88 -1.35
N LEU A 59 -12.14 6.71 -0.70
CA LEU A 59 -11.75 5.44 -1.30
C LEU A 59 -12.78 5.06 -2.36
N GLY A 60 -12.28 4.70 -3.54
CA GLY A 60 -13.08 4.15 -4.63
C GLY A 60 -13.38 2.66 -4.44
N ASP A 61 -13.79 2.03 -5.54
CA ASP A 61 -14.12 0.61 -5.54
C ASP A 61 -12.92 -0.28 -5.24
N LYS A 62 -13.19 -1.39 -4.56
CA LYS A 62 -12.20 -2.41 -4.27
C LYS A 62 -11.89 -3.22 -5.54
N ILE A 63 -10.63 -3.21 -5.97
CA ILE A 63 -10.18 -3.92 -7.16
C ILE A 63 -9.71 -5.35 -6.84
N CYS A 64 -8.78 -5.50 -5.89
CA CYS A 64 -8.22 -6.79 -5.51
C CYS A 64 -7.82 -6.85 -4.02
N ASN A 65 -7.20 -7.94 -3.59
CA ASN A 65 -6.63 -8.09 -2.25
C ASN A 65 -5.20 -8.63 -2.35
N LEU A 66 -4.26 -7.99 -1.65
CA LEU A 66 -2.84 -8.37 -1.59
C LEU A 66 -2.46 -9.11 -0.29
N LYS A 67 -3.41 -9.80 0.36
CA LYS A 67 -3.18 -10.52 1.63
C LYS A 67 -1.98 -11.49 1.57
N GLU A 68 -1.75 -12.14 0.45
CA GLU A 68 -0.61 -13.05 0.25
C GLU A 68 0.74 -12.33 0.26
N LYS A 69 0.75 -11.02 -0.01
CA LYS A 69 1.92 -10.14 0.03
C LYS A 69 2.10 -9.44 1.37
N ARG A 70 1.34 -9.84 2.41
CA ARG A 70 1.37 -9.21 3.74
C ARG A 70 2.77 -9.06 4.31
N THR A 71 3.59 -10.11 4.25
CA THR A 71 4.96 -10.06 4.76
C THR A 71 5.80 -9.04 4.03
N GLU A 72 5.72 -8.99 2.70
CA GLU A 72 6.44 -8.03 1.86
C GLU A 72 6.02 -6.57 2.16
N ILE A 73 4.71 -6.34 2.33
CA ILE A 73 4.16 -5.04 2.70
C ILE A 73 4.65 -4.59 4.09
N LEU A 74 4.59 -5.49 5.08
CA LEU A 74 5.01 -5.18 6.44
C LEU A 74 6.51 -4.91 6.52
N ASN A 75 7.33 -5.71 5.84
CA ASN A 75 8.78 -5.53 5.81
C ASN A 75 9.16 -4.16 5.22
N ALA A 76 8.46 -3.69 4.18
CA ALA A 76 8.73 -2.38 3.62
C ALA A 76 8.35 -1.23 4.56
N ILE A 77 7.22 -1.35 5.27
CA ILE A 77 6.79 -0.37 6.26
C ILE A 77 7.74 -0.35 7.46
N ASP A 78 8.14 -1.54 7.93
CA ASP A 78 9.12 -1.69 9.00
C ASP A 78 10.45 -1.05 8.58
N PHE A 79 11.00 -1.43 7.41
CA PHE A 79 12.22 -0.83 6.87
C PHE A 79 12.14 0.70 6.77
N MET A 80 10.99 1.26 6.38
CA MET A 80 10.79 2.71 6.33
C MET A 80 10.89 3.37 7.72
N ILE A 81 10.39 2.71 8.77
CA ILE A 81 10.27 3.26 10.12
C ILE A 81 11.53 2.97 10.96
N THR A 82 12.05 1.75 10.87
CA THR A 82 13.09 1.22 11.76
C THR A 82 14.43 1.06 11.06
N GLY A 83 14.45 0.91 9.73
CA GLY A 83 15.67 0.83 8.91
C GLY A 83 16.34 -0.54 8.85
N PHE A 84 15.73 -1.59 9.39
CA PHE A 84 16.28 -2.96 9.43
C PHE A 84 15.54 -3.93 8.50
#